data_AF-A0A179ERY7-F1
#
_entry.id   AF-A0A179ERY7-F1
#
_cell.length_a   1.000
_cell.length_b   1.000
_cell.length_c   1.000
_cell.angle_alpha   90.00
_cell.angle_beta   90.00
_cell.angle_gamma   90.00
#
_symmetry.space_group_name_H-M   'P 1'
#
loop_
_entity.id
_entity.type
_entity.pdbx_description
1 polymer ?
#
loop_
_entity_poly.entity_id
_entity_poly.type
_entity_poly.pdbx_seq_one_letter_code
_entity_poly.pdbx_strand_id
1 'polypeptide(L)'
;MYQVITMFGDNEPWWFFENWEEDIQDEKIFDSFEEAKAEYEKQWIAIHQKYEYINAKSNFLSAFWNEGEERWCEECDDDLQQYKGLALLKENQPLSVESGKEFYETTNSSGKTKRCQRPKQGAWS
;
A
#
# COMPACT_ATOMS: atom_id res chain seq x y z
N MET A 1 17.64 6.57 -7.54
CA MET A 1 17.08 6.79 -6.19
C MET A 1 16.03 5.74 -5.92
N TYR A 2 16.06 5.18 -4.72
CA TYR A 2 15.09 4.23 -4.19
C TYR A 2 14.20 4.95 -3.19
N GLN A 3 12.92 4.57 -3.13
CA GLN A 3 11.95 5.17 -2.23
C GLN A 3 11.28 4.11 -1.39
N VAL A 4 11.24 4.28 -0.08
CA VAL A 4 10.34 3.53 0.81
C VAL A 4 9.20 4.47 1.17
N ILE A 5 7.99 4.09 0.79
CA ILE A 5 6.80 4.90 1.01
C ILE A 5 5.78 4.14 1.84
N THR A 6 5.05 4.87 2.68
CA THR A 6 3.83 4.37 3.31
C THR A 6 2.63 5.19 2.89
N MET A 7 1.51 4.50 2.73
CA MET A 7 0.25 5.11 2.34
C MET A 7 -0.86 4.67 3.28
N PHE A 8 -1.96 5.41 3.29
CA PHE A 8 -3.17 5.00 4.00
C PHE A 8 -4.42 5.41 3.21
N GLY A 9 -5.27 4.45 2.85
CA GLY A 9 -6.50 4.71 2.10
C GLY A 9 -7.20 3.44 1.63
N ASP A 10 -8.29 3.60 0.87
CA ASP A 10 -9.18 2.53 0.35
C ASP A 10 -8.81 2.02 -1.06
N ASN A 11 -7.72 2.52 -1.66
CA ASN A 11 -7.36 2.27 -3.06
C ASN A 11 -6.52 0.99 -3.26
N GLU A 12 -7.01 -0.16 -2.81
CA GLU A 12 -6.37 -1.45 -3.10
C GLU A 12 -6.86 -2.09 -4.41
N PRO A 13 -6.09 -2.97 -5.10
CA PRO A 13 -4.78 -3.51 -4.71
C PRO A 13 -3.62 -3.25 -5.70
N TRP A 14 -3.75 -2.41 -6.76
CA TRP A 14 -2.61 -2.15 -7.67
C TRP A 14 -2.44 -0.67 -7.97
N TRP A 15 -1.39 -0.08 -7.38
CA TRP A 15 -0.51 1.04 -7.74
C TRP A 15 -0.57 1.65 -9.17
N PHE A 16 -1.76 1.90 -9.74
CA PHE A 16 -1.93 2.45 -11.10
C PHE A 16 -3.17 3.33 -11.27
N PHE A 17 -3.79 3.79 -10.19
CA PHE A 17 -4.79 4.86 -10.32
C PHE A 17 -4.10 6.22 -10.42
N GLU A 18 -4.69 7.13 -11.19
CA GLU A 18 -4.36 8.55 -11.11
C GLU A 18 -4.48 8.98 -9.64
N ASN A 19 -3.45 9.67 -9.14
CA ASN A 19 -3.38 10.25 -7.79
C ASN A 19 -3.13 9.31 -6.59
N TRP A 20 -2.59 8.10 -6.77
CA TRP A 20 -2.15 7.29 -5.62
C TRP A 20 -1.12 8.02 -4.74
N GLU A 21 -0.33 8.93 -5.33
CA GLU A 21 0.62 9.78 -4.64
C GLU A 21 -0.04 10.69 -3.58
N GLU A 22 -1.34 11.00 -3.72
CA GLU A 22 -2.08 11.80 -2.72
C GLU A 22 -2.28 11.04 -1.40
N ASP A 23 -2.22 9.71 -1.43
CA ASP A 23 -2.40 8.87 -0.24
C ASP A 23 -1.06 8.58 0.48
N ILE A 24 0.06 9.13 -0.01
CA ILE A 24 1.39 9.01 0.63
C ILE A 24 1.39 9.78 1.95
N GLN A 25 1.69 9.07 3.04
CA GLN A 25 1.87 9.66 4.37
C GLN A 25 3.33 9.92 4.71
N ASP A 26 4.23 9.07 4.23
CA ASP A 26 5.67 9.16 4.49
C ASP A 26 6.45 8.64 3.28
N GLU A 27 7.53 9.33 2.93
CA GLU A 27 8.47 8.95 1.88
C GLU A 27 9.90 9.10 2.40
N LYS A 28 10.70 8.05 2.19
CA LYS A 28 12.14 8.05 2.48
C LYS A 28 12.93 7.68 1.24
N ILE A 29 13.87 8.54 0.90
CA ILE A 29 14.70 8.41 -0.30
C ILE A 29 16.08 7.89 0.08
N PHE A 30 16.58 6.95 -0.73
CA PHE A 30 17.87 6.30 -0.55
C PHE A 30 18.64 6.23 -1.87
N ASP A 31 19.96 6.27 -1.78
CA ASP A 31 20.84 6.12 -2.93
C ASP A 31 21.09 4.64 -3.26
N SER A 32 21.12 3.77 -2.25
CA SER A 32 21.31 2.33 -2.39
C SER A 32 20.04 1.51 -2.20
N PHE A 33 19.91 0.44 -2.97
CA PHE A 33 18.88 -0.57 -2.78
C PHE A 33 18.97 -1.23 -1.39
N GLU A 34 20.17 -1.46 -0.87
CA GLU A 34 20.37 -2.16 0.40
C GLU A 34 19.85 -1.33 1.59
N GLU A 35 20.08 -0.02 1.57
CA GLU A 35 19.58 0.91 2.60
C GLU A 35 18.05 0.98 2.56
N ALA A 36 17.49 1.10 1.35
CA ALA A 36 16.06 1.15 1.15
C ALA A 36 15.38 -0.17 1.55
N LYS A 37 16.01 -1.31 1.22
CA LYS A 37 15.56 -2.63 1.64
C LYS A 37 15.54 -2.76 3.17
N ALA A 38 16.62 -2.38 3.84
CA ALA A 38 16.69 -2.45 5.30
C ALA A 38 15.60 -1.60 5.99
N GLU A 39 15.31 -0.41 5.45
CA GLU A 39 14.21 0.42 5.95
C GLU A 39 12.84 -0.20 5.64
N TYR A 40 12.64 -0.77 4.45
CA TYR A 40 11.41 -1.50 4.13
C TYR A 40 11.17 -2.64 5.11
N GLU A 41 12.17 -3.49 5.37
CA GLU A 41 12.06 -4.64 6.28
C GLU A 41 11.69 -4.19 7.71
N LYS A 42 12.34 -3.13 8.19
CA LYS A 42 12.05 -2.54 9.49
C LYS A 42 10.60 -2.02 9.58
N GLN A 43 10.12 -1.32 8.55
CA GLN A 43 8.75 -0.82 8.52
C GLN A 43 7.74 -1.95 8.38
N TRP A 44 8.04 -2.96 7.56
CA TRP A 44 7.21 -4.14 7.37
C TRP A 44 6.95 -4.83 8.71
N ILE A 45 8.00 -5.09 9.52
CA ILE A 45 7.87 -5.69 10.85
C ILE A 45 7.02 -4.82 11.77
N ALA A 46 7.27 -3.51 11.80
CA ALA A 46 6.56 -2.59 12.67
C ALA A 46 5.07 -2.43 12.32
N ILE A 47 4.71 -2.53 11.04
CA ILE A 47 3.34 -2.49 10.55
C ILE A 47 2.69 -3.86 10.78
N HIS A 48 3.33 -4.95 10.41
CA HIS A 48 2.79 -6.31 10.56
C HIS A 48 2.42 -6.65 12.01
N GLN A 49 3.12 -6.10 13.01
CA GLN A 49 2.76 -6.26 14.43
C GLN A 49 1.45 -5.56 14.85
N LYS A 50 0.94 -4.62 14.04
CA LYS A 50 -0.23 -3.79 14.35
C LYS A 50 -1.48 -4.16 13.54
N TYR A 51 -1.33 -4.97 12.50
CA TYR A 51 -2.40 -5.30 11.57
C TYR A 51 -2.58 -6.82 11.49
N GLU A 52 -3.84 -7.25 11.53
CA GLU A 52 -4.22 -8.66 11.51
C GLU A 52 -4.09 -9.28 10.12
N TYR A 53 -4.45 -8.51 9.08
CA TYR A 53 -4.45 -8.96 7.70
C TYR A 53 -3.33 -8.32 6.88
N ILE A 54 -2.77 -9.12 5.98
CA ILE A 54 -1.75 -8.68 5.03
C ILE A 54 -1.98 -9.30 3.65
N ASN A 55 -1.76 -8.50 2.61
CA ASN A 55 -1.63 -8.96 1.24
C ASN A 55 -0.35 -8.38 0.65
N ALA A 56 0.58 -9.25 0.30
CA ALA A 56 1.88 -8.85 -0.21
C ALA A 56 2.18 -9.48 -1.58
N LYS A 57 2.87 -8.71 -2.42
CA LYS A 57 3.42 -9.15 -3.70
C LYS A 57 4.84 -9.64 -3.52
N SER A 58 5.31 -10.38 -4.53
CA SER A 58 6.70 -10.78 -4.60
C SER A 58 7.66 -9.61 -4.83
N ASN A 59 7.24 -8.37 -5.03
CA ASN A 59 8.12 -7.25 -5.40
C ASN A 59 8.08 -6.06 -4.42
N PHE A 60 8.14 -6.33 -3.11
CA PHE A 60 8.17 -5.31 -2.05
C PHE A 60 6.95 -4.37 -2.05
N LEU A 61 5.77 -4.90 -2.38
CA LEU A 61 4.51 -4.19 -2.23
C LEU A 61 3.68 -4.96 -1.22
N SER A 62 3.34 -4.32 -0.11
CA SER A 62 2.50 -4.91 0.94
C SER A 62 1.38 -3.97 1.32
N ALA A 63 0.22 -4.54 1.58
CA ALA A 63 -0.92 -3.85 2.16
C ALA A 63 -1.36 -4.58 3.42
N PHE A 64 -1.76 -3.81 4.42
CA PHE A 64 -2.13 -4.28 5.74
C PHE A 64 -3.43 -3.64 6.18
N TRP A 65 -4.29 -4.39 6.88
CA TRP A 65 -5.54 -3.86 7.40
C TRP A 65 -6.07 -4.66 8.60
N ASN A 66 -7.01 -4.06 9.34
CA ASN A 66 -7.81 -4.74 10.36
C ASN A 66 -9.29 -4.67 9.96
N GLU A 67 -10.07 -5.65 10.40
CA GLU A 67 -11.53 -5.56 10.31
C GLU A 67 -12.04 -4.36 11.12
N GLY A 68 -13.00 -3.62 10.56
CA GLY A 68 -13.61 -2.44 11.18
C GLY A 68 -12.83 -1.14 11.01
N GLU A 69 -11.65 -1.15 10.37
CA GLU A 69 -10.96 0.06 9.93
C GLU A 69 -11.54 0.54 8.58
N GLU A 70 -12.76 1.08 8.63
CA GLU A 70 -13.52 1.50 7.45
C GLU A 70 -13.77 3.02 7.45
N ARG A 71 -13.97 3.59 6.27
CA ARG A 71 -14.47 4.97 6.10
C ARG A 71 -15.79 4.95 5.35
N TRP A 72 -16.72 5.79 5.76
CA TRP A 72 -17.92 6.05 4.97
C TRP A 72 -17.55 6.76 3.67
N CYS A 73 -17.98 6.20 2.53
CA CYS A 73 -17.85 6.81 1.22
C CYS A 73 -19.22 7.24 0.71
N GLU A 74 -19.48 8.55 0.64
CA GLU A 74 -20.75 9.09 0.15
C GLU A 74 -21.02 8.72 -1.32
N GLU A 75 -19.96 8.56 -2.12
CA GLU A 75 -20.08 8.20 -3.54
C GLU A 75 -20.48 6.74 -3.75
N CYS A 76 -20.03 5.86 -2.84
CA CYS A 76 -20.38 4.44 -2.87
C CYS A 76 -21.63 4.12 -2.03
N ASP A 77 -22.06 5.05 -1.17
CA ASP A 77 -23.09 4.84 -0.13
C ASP A 77 -22.77 3.59 0.73
N ASP A 78 -21.50 3.44 1.09
CA ASP A 78 -20.97 2.22 1.68
C ASP A 78 -19.73 2.50 2.53
N ASP A 79 -19.46 1.58 3.47
CA ASP A 79 -18.23 1.58 4.26
C ASP A 79 -17.09 0.91 3.48
N LEU A 80 -15.98 1.63 3.31
CA LEU A 80 -14.81 1.19 2.56
C LEU A 80 -13.65 0.89 3.51
N GLN A 81 -13.14 -0.33 3.42
CA GLN A 81 -11.93 -0.75 4.12
C GLN A 81 -10.76 0.20 3.84
N GLN A 82 -10.04 0.57 4.90
CA GLN A 82 -8.79 1.31 4.84
C GLN A 82 -7.60 0.37 4.95
N TYR A 83 -6.57 0.65 4.18
CA TYR A 83 -5.35 -0.14 4.10
C TYR A 83 -4.14 0.73 4.40
N LYS A 84 -3.22 0.18 5.18
CA LYS A 84 -1.86 0.70 5.30
C LYS A 84 -1.02 0.07 4.19
N GLY A 85 -0.58 0.88 3.24
CA GLY A 85 0.33 0.47 2.17
C GLY A 85 1.79 0.66 2.57
N LEU A 86 2.66 -0.25 2.13
CA LEU A 86 4.11 -0.15 2.19
C LEU A 86 4.70 -0.58 0.85
N ALA A 87 5.54 0.28 0.26
CA ALA A 87 6.24 -0.05 -0.98
C ALA A 87 7.71 0.36 -0.97
N LEU A 88 8.52 -0.45 -1.64
CA LEU A 88 9.86 -0.08 -2.07
C LEU A 88 9.86 0.12 -3.59
N LEU A 89 10.18 1.34 -4.01
CA LEU A 89 10.19 1.77 -5.41
C LEU A 89 11.61 2.16 -5.85
N LYS A 90 11.79 2.24 -7.17
CA LYS A 90 12.96 2.83 -7.82
C LYS A 90 12.48 3.87 -8.82
N GLU A 91 12.94 5.11 -8.69
CA GLU A 91 12.47 6.23 -9.54
C GLU A 91 10.93 6.32 -9.59
N ASN A 92 10.28 6.15 -8.43
CA ASN A 92 8.80 6.13 -8.28
C ASN A 92 8.10 5.00 -9.07
N GLN A 93 8.84 3.96 -9.45
CA GLN A 93 8.28 2.79 -10.14
C GLN A 93 8.44 1.51 -9.30
N PRO A 94 7.50 0.56 -9.41
CA PRO A 94 7.63 -0.73 -8.77
C PRO A 94 8.91 -1.44 -9.17
N LEU A 95 9.55 -2.10 -8.21
CA LEU A 95 10.71 -2.92 -8.48
C LEU A 95 10.31 -4.14 -9.33
N SER A 96 11.22 -4.52 -10.24
CA SER A 96 11.15 -5.79 -10.97
C SER A 96 11.83 -6.95 -10.26
N VAL A 97 12.55 -6.67 -9.15
CA VAL A 97 13.22 -7.68 -8.34
C VAL A 97 12.27 -8.30 -7.33
N GLU A 98 12.46 -9.59 -7.09
CA GLU A 98 11.69 -10.30 -6.06
C GLU A 98 12.22 -9.98 -4.66
N SER A 99 11.30 -9.79 -3.72
CA SER A 99 11.52 -9.67 -2.30
C SER A 99 11.73 -11.06 -1.67
N GLY A 100 12.21 -11.09 -0.43
CA GLY A 100 12.25 -12.32 0.35
C GLY A 100 10.88 -12.98 0.44
N LYS A 101 10.83 -14.32 0.39
CA LYS A 101 9.56 -15.08 0.42
C LYS A 101 8.75 -14.83 1.70
N GLU A 102 9.46 -14.56 2.79
CA GLU A 102 8.89 -14.19 4.08
C GLU A 102 7.86 -13.05 4.01
N PHE A 103 8.02 -12.11 3.08
CA PHE A 103 7.09 -10.97 2.97
C PHE A 103 5.77 -11.34 2.33
N TYR A 104 5.77 -12.24 1.33
CA TYR A 104 4.57 -12.55 0.54
C TYR A 104 3.92 -13.88 0.91
N GLU A 105 4.64 -14.82 1.51
CA GLU A 105 4.07 -16.08 2.04
C GLU A 105 3.23 -15.84 3.30
N THR A 106 3.48 -14.75 4.03
CA THR A 106 2.68 -14.34 5.19
C THR A 106 1.32 -13.77 4.82
N THR A 107 0.98 -13.71 3.53
CA THR A 107 -0.31 -13.18 3.04
C THR A 107 -1.51 -13.93 3.64
N ASN A 108 -2.35 -13.20 4.37
CA ASN A 108 -3.63 -13.64 4.88
C ASN A 108 -4.68 -12.54 4.61
N SER A 109 -5.64 -12.81 3.72
CA SER A 109 -6.64 -11.80 3.33
C SER A 109 -8.04 -12.23 3.76
N SER A 110 -8.74 -11.37 4.50
CA SER A 110 -10.19 -11.41 4.63
C SER A 110 -10.78 -11.10 3.24
N GLY A 111 -11.48 -12.06 2.62
CA GLY A 111 -11.96 -11.99 1.23
C GLY A 111 -13.01 -10.93 0.91
N LYS A 112 -13.14 -9.88 1.73
CA LYS A 112 -14.06 -8.75 1.55
C LYS A 112 -13.25 -7.47 1.32
N THR A 113 -12.84 -7.22 0.08
CA THR A 113 -12.23 -5.95 -0.30
C THR A 113 -13.07 -5.29 -1.40
N LYS A 114 -13.83 -4.25 -1.02
CA LYS A 114 -14.54 -3.36 -1.95
C LYS A 114 -13.60 -2.21 -2.30
N ARG A 115 -13.61 -1.75 -3.56
CA ARG A 115 -12.81 -0.61 -4.02
C ARG A 115 -13.72 0.56 -4.33
N CYS A 116 -13.35 1.77 -3.90
CA CYS A 116 -14.00 2.98 -4.38
C CYS A 116 -13.80 3.11 -5.89
N GLN A 117 -14.87 3.32 -6.65
CA GLN A 117 -14.76 3.79 -8.02
C GLN A 117 -14.73 5.32 -7.97
N ARG A 118 -13.65 5.94 -7.46
CA ARG A 118 -13.49 7.41 -7.49
C ARG A 118 -13.78 7.89 -8.94
N PRO A 119 -14.85 8.65 -9.21
CA PRO A 119 -15.00 9.29 -10.50
C PRO A 119 -13.85 10.30 -10.64
N LYS A 120 -13.24 10.34 -11.82
CA LYS A 120 -12.19 11.32 -12.13
C LYS A 120 -12.68 12.71 -11.76
N GLN A 121 -12.04 13.39 -10.81
CA GLN A 121 -12.26 14.83 -10.66
C GLN A 121 -11.83 15.49 -11.97
N GLY A 122 -12.81 15.91 -12.77
CA GLY A 122 -12.53 16.52 -14.06
C GLY A 122 -13.75 16.64 -14.98
N ALA A 123 -14.78 17.36 -14.55
CA ALA A 123 -15.64 18.15 -15.45
C ALA A 123 -16.63 18.98 -14.61
N TRP A 124 -16.13 19.98 -13.86
CA TRP A 124 -16.95 21.15 -13.62
C TRP A 124 -16.76 22.06 -14.83
N SER A 125 -17.81 22.19 -15.64
CA SER A 125 -18.04 23.28 -16.59
C SER A 125 -19.36 23.94 -16.24
#